data_AF-W6UXQ7-F1
#
_entry.id   AF-W6UXQ7-F1
#
_cell.length_a   1.000
_cell.length_b   1.000
_cell.length_c   1.000
_cell.angle_alpha   90.00
_cell.angle_beta   90.00
_cell.angle_gamma   90.00
#
_symmetry.space_group_name_H-M   'P 1'
#
loop_
_entity.id
_entity.type
_entity.pdbx_description
1 polymer ?
#
loop_
_entity_poly.entity_id
_entity_poly.type
_entity_poly.pdbx_seq_one_letter_code
_entity_poly.pdbx_strand_id
1 'polypeptide(L)'
;MDETIVNVTTAKFNALIALVQQYGAAFAVKILSAIAFWIVGRWLIGFAVGMVQRALGKQKVDPTVLRYVGSAITVTLNIILVIGILGYLGMQTTTFAALLAAVGLAIGLAWSGLLANLAAGAFIIVLRPFKVGDFICAGGVTGTVTEIGLFATAINTPDNVLTLVGNNKIFSDNIQNFTHNPFRRVELKAQLSGAADWKAAAALLKQHIATIPNVLAEPAVEVEILEFNLVGPVLAVRPYCHNEHYWQVYFDTNRTIKDSLGEAGFPAPMPAQTVIIQQQAG
;
A
#
# COMPACT_ATOMS: atom_id res chain seq x y z
N MET A 1 -74.06 -53.59 -23.89
CA MET A 1 -72.72 -53.20 -24.39
C MET A 1 -72.39 -51.72 -24.15
N ASP A 2 -73.34 -50.89 -23.71
CA ASP A 2 -73.13 -49.44 -23.47
C ASP A 2 -72.63 -49.06 -22.05
N GLU A 3 -73.00 -49.79 -20.99
CA GLU A 3 -72.61 -49.41 -19.61
C GLU A 3 -71.11 -49.54 -19.32
N THR A 4 -70.40 -50.42 -20.02
CA THR A 4 -68.96 -50.62 -19.85
C THR A 4 -68.13 -49.51 -20.50
N ILE A 5 -68.61 -48.85 -21.55
CA ILE A 5 -67.86 -47.77 -22.25
C ILE A 5 -67.99 -46.44 -21.50
N VAL A 6 -69.14 -46.17 -20.88
CA VAL A 6 -69.36 -44.95 -20.08
C VAL A 6 -68.52 -44.97 -18.79
N ASN A 7 -68.42 -46.11 -18.10
CA ASN A 7 -67.60 -46.23 -16.89
C ASN A 7 -66.09 -46.08 -17.15
N VAL A 8 -65.60 -46.57 -18.29
CA VAL A 8 -64.17 -46.42 -18.66
C VAL A 8 -63.83 -44.97 -19.03
N THR A 9 -64.75 -44.26 -19.69
CA THR A 9 -64.56 -42.84 -20.03
C THR A 9 -64.57 -41.96 -18.78
N THR A 10 -65.49 -42.23 -17.84
CA THR A 10 -65.61 -41.48 -16.58
C THR A 10 -64.43 -41.75 -15.64
N ALA A 11 -63.93 -42.99 -15.58
CA ALA A 11 -62.74 -43.34 -14.81
C ALA A 11 -61.46 -42.68 -15.37
N LYS A 12 -61.30 -42.64 -16.70
CA LYS A 12 -60.19 -41.91 -17.35
C LYS A 12 -60.30 -40.39 -17.15
N PHE A 13 -61.50 -39.84 -17.19
CA PHE A 13 -61.74 -38.40 -16.96
C PHE A 13 -61.44 -38.02 -15.50
N ASN A 14 -61.86 -38.83 -14.53
CA ASN A 14 -61.53 -38.63 -13.12
C ASN A 14 -60.05 -38.86 -12.83
N ALA A 15 -59.39 -39.80 -13.50
CA ALA A 15 -57.94 -39.98 -13.41
C ALA A 15 -57.18 -38.78 -14.00
N LEU A 16 -57.69 -38.19 -15.10
CA LEU A 16 -57.12 -37.00 -15.72
C LEU A 16 -57.36 -35.75 -14.87
N ILE A 17 -58.53 -35.61 -14.25
CA ILE A 17 -58.81 -34.55 -13.26
C ILE A 17 -57.95 -34.73 -12.02
N ALA A 18 -57.78 -35.94 -11.50
CA ALA A 18 -56.91 -36.23 -10.36
C ALA A 18 -55.44 -35.93 -10.67
N LEU A 19 -55.00 -36.22 -11.90
CA LEU A 19 -53.65 -35.90 -12.37
C LEU A 19 -53.48 -34.39 -12.54
N VAL A 20 -54.45 -33.69 -13.13
CA VAL A 20 -54.45 -32.22 -13.24
C VAL A 20 -54.52 -31.55 -11.86
N GLN A 21 -55.30 -32.08 -10.91
CA GLN A 21 -55.35 -31.58 -9.53
C GLN A 21 -54.05 -31.86 -8.77
N GLN A 22 -53.42 -33.02 -8.95
CA GLN A 22 -52.18 -33.37 -8.26
C GLN A 22 -50.99 -32.57 -8.79
N TYR A 23 -50.82 -32.49 -10.11
CA TYR A 23 -49.75 -31.70 -10.74
C TYR A 23 -50.05 -30.18 -10.66
N GLY A 24 -51.32 -29.78 -10.76
CA GLY A 24 -51.76 -28.39 -10.64
C GLY A 24 -51.65 -27.85 -9.21
N ALA A 25 -51.98 -28.64 -8.18
CA ALA A 25 -51.79 -28.24 -6.79
C ALA A 25 -50.30 -28.11 -6.44
N ALA A 26 -49.45 -29.05 -6.88
CA ALA A 26 -48.01 -28.96 -6.70
C ALA A 26 -47.41 -27.73 -7.40
N PHE A 27 -47.89 -27.41 -8.61
CA PHE A 27 -47.46 -26.22 -9.35
C PHE A 27 -47.96 -24.92 -8.71
N ALA A 28 -49.21 -24.88 -8.22
CA ALA A 28 -49.76 -23.75 -7.49
C ALA A 28 -49.00 -23.47 -6.19
N VAL A 29 -48.65 -24.52 -5.42
CA VAL A 29 -47.83 -24.38 -4.20
C VAL A 29 -46.44 -23.84 -4.54
N LYS A 30 -45.81 -24.29 -5.65
CA LYS A 30 -44.52 -23.77 -6.12
C LYS A 30 -44.58 -22.30 -6.55
N ILE A 31 -45.66 -21.88 -7.20
CA ILE A 31 -45.86 -20.47 -7.57
C ILE A 31 -46.11 -19.61 -6.32
N LEU A 32 -46.98 -20.06 -5.42
CA LEU A 32 -47.29 -19.33 -4.18
C LEU A 32 -46.05 -19.16 -3.30
N SER A 33 -45.25 -20.21 -3.16
CA SER A 33 -43.98 -20.15 -2.44
C SER A 33 -42.96 -19.24 -3.15
N ALA A 34 -42.83 -19.28 -4.48
CA ALA A 34 -41.99 -18.35 -5.23
C ALA A 34 -42.39 -16.88 -5.01
N ILE A 35 -43.70 -16.59 -5.00
CA ILE A 35 -44.23 -15.26 -4.68
C ILE A 35 -43.92 -14.87 -3.23
N ALA A 36 -44.08 -15.79 -2.28
CA ALA A 36 -43.73 -15.56 -0.89
C ALA A 36 -42.22 -15.26 -0.72
N PHE A 37 -41.35 -16.05 -1.37
CA PHE A 37 -39.90 -15.81 -1.40
C PHE A 37 -39.56 -14.46 -2.02
N TRP A 38 -40.24 -14.05 -3.10
CA TRP A 38 -40.06 -12.74 -3.70
C TRP A 38 -40.41 -11.60 -2.76
N ILE A 39 -41.56 -11.69 -2.07
CA ILE A 39 -42.03 -10.67 -1.13
C ILE A 39 -41.06 -10.55 0.06
N VAL A 40 -40.72 -11.68 0.69
CA VAL A 40 -39.80 -11.72 1.83
C VAL A 40 -38.39 -11.27 1.41
N GLY A 41 -37.91 -11.75 0.27
CA GLY A 41 -36.60 -11.38 -0.28
C GLY A 41 -36.50 -9.88 -0.54
N ARG A 42 -37.50 -9.29 -1.20
CA ARG A 42 -37.50 -7.85 -1.49
C ARG A 42 -37.62 -7.01 -0.22
N TRP A 43 -38.36 -7.49 0.78
CA TRP A 43 -38.40 -6.86 2.11
C TRP A 43 -37.04 -6.90 2.80
N LEU A 44 -36.34 -8.05 2.79
CA LEU A 44 -34.99 -8.18 3.34
C LEU A 44 -33.97 -7.31 2.61
N ILE A 45 -34.06 -7.20 1.28
CA ILE A 45 -33.19 -6.32 0.48
C ILE A 45 -33.41 -4.86 0.87
N GLY A 46 -34.67 -4.43 0.97
CA GLY A 46 -35.02 -3.07 1.40
C GLY A 46 -34.49 -2.78 2.81
N PHE A 47 -34.59 -3.74 3.72
CA PHE A 47 -34.04 -3.63 5.07
C PHE A 47 -32.52 -3.52 5.07
N ALA A 48 -31.81 -4.37 4.33
CA ALA A 48 -30.35 -4.37 4.23
C ALA A 48 -29.83 -3.07 3.62
N VAL A 49 -30.42 -2.62 2.51
CA VAL A 49 -30.05 -1.35 1.84
C VAL A 49 -30.32 -0.17 2.77
N GLY A 50 -31.45 -0.15 3.47
CA GLY A 50 -31.77 0.88 4.45
C GLY A 50 -30.78 0.92 5.63
N MET A 51 -30.28 -0.23 6.08
CA MET A 51 -29.25 -0.32 7.11
C MET A 51 -27.92 0.27 6.63
N VAL A 52 -27.48 -0.13 5.45
CA VAL A 52 -26.23 0.36 4.82
C VAL A 52 -26.29 1.87 4.60
N GLN A 53 -27.38 2.37 4.02
CA GLN A 53 -27.58 3.80 3.81
C GLN A 53 -27.57 4.61 5.11
N ARG A 54 -28.17 4.08 6.19
CA ARG A 54 -28.14 4.72 7.51
C ARG A 54 -26.74 4.72 8.15
N ALA A 55 -25.96 3.65 7.95
CA ALA A 55 -24.60 3.55 8.47
C ALA A 55 -23.66 4.55 7.76
N LEU A 56 -23.68 4.56 6.42
CA LEU A 56 -22.86 5.46 5.61
C LEU A 56 -23.33 6.93 5.67
N GLY A 57 -24.63 7.17 5.80
CA GLY A 57 -25.19 8.53 5.94
C GLY A 57 -24.73 9.27 7.20
N LYS A 58 -24.35 8.54 8.26
CA LYS A 58 -23.74 9.13 9.47
C LYS A 58 -22.31 9.63 9.24
N GLN A 59 -21.66 9.20 8.16
CA GLN A 59 -20.21 9.36 7.97
C GLN A 59 -19.82 10.46 6.96
N LYS A 60 -20.74 11.40 6.64
CA LYS A 60 -20.53 12.50 5.67
C LYS A 60 -20.02 12.03 4.30
N VAL A 61 -20.43 10.84 3.86
CA VAL A 61 -20.08 10.30 2.55
C VAL A 61 -20.85 11.04 1.45
N ASP A 62 -20.20 11.25 0.30
CA ASP A 62 -20.83 11.88 -0.86
C ASP A 62 -22.14 11.13 -1.23
N PRO A 63 -23.27 11.86 -1.40
CA PRO A 63 -24.56 11.27 -1.79
C PRO A 63 -24.48 10.40 -3.05
N THR A 64 -23.56 10.72 -3.95
CA THR A 64 -23.33 10.00 -5.20
C THR A 64 -22.76 8.61 -4.92
N VAL A 65 -21.75 8.51 -4.06
CA VAL A 65 -21.16 7.22 -3.65
C VAL A 65 -22.19 6.37 -2.91
N LEU A 66 -22.98 6.98 -2.03
CA LEU A 66 -24.06 6.29 -1.32
C LEU A 66 -25.07 5.65 -2.29
N ARG A 67 -25.45 6.39 -3.35
CA ARG A 67 -26.36 5.90 -4.38
C ARG A 67 -25.76 4.75 -5.19
N TYR A 68 -24.49 4.85 -5.58
CA TYR A 68 -23.80 3.78 -6.31
C TYR A 68 -23.68 2.50 -5.49
N VAL A 69 -23.25 2.60 -4.23
CA VAL A 69 -23.13 1.44 -3.32
C VAL A 69 -24.50 0.81 -3.06
N GLY A 70 -25.52 1.62 -2.77
CA GLY A 70 -26.88 1.12 -2.56
C GLY A 70 -27.45 0.43 -3.80
N SER A 71 -27.23 1.00 -5.00
CA SER A 71 -27.65 0.39 -6.26
C SER A 71 -26.92 -0.92 -6.53
N ALA A 72 -25.60 -0.98 -6.32
CA ALA A 72 -24.81 -2.19 -6.51
C ALA A 72 -25.30 -3.34 -5.61
N ILE A 73 -25.47 -3.06 -4.30
CA ILE A 73 -25.99 -4.04 -3.34
C ILE A 73 -27.39 -4.53 -3.75
N THR A 74 -28.27 -3.60 -4.15
CA THR A 74 -29.63 -3.93 -4.59
C THR A 74 -29.61 -4.85 -5.81
N VAL A 75 -28.77 -4.57 -6.82
CA VAL A 75 -28.64 -5.40 -8.02
C VAL A 75 -28.09 -6.79 -7.66
N THR A 76 -27.02 -6.86 -6.87
CA THR A 76 -26.40 -8.13 -6.47
C THR A 76 -27.38 -9.01 -5.68
N LEU A 77 -28.06 -8.45 -4.67
CA LEU A 77 -29.02 -9.22 -3.87
C LEU A 77 -30.24 -9.65 -4.68
N ASN A 78 -30.71 -8.83 -5.64
CA ASN A 78 -31.79 -9.22 -6.54
C ASN A 78 -31.38 -10.40 -7.44
N ILE A 79 -30.16 -10.42 -7.96
CA ILE A 79 -29.65 -11.54 -8.76
C ILE A 79 -29.63 -12.82 -7.92
N ILE A 80 -29.11 -12.75 -6.68
CA ILE A 80 -29.09 -13.89 -5.75
C ILE A 80 -30.51 -14.38 -5.44
N LEU A 81 -31.45 -13.46 -5.21
CA LEU A 81 -32.85 -13.78 -4.94
C LEU A 81 -33.52 -14.50 -6.11
N VAL A 82 -33.33 -13.99 -7.34
CA VAL A 82 -33.89 -14.60 -8.55
C VAL A 82 -33.37 -16.03 -8.72
N ILE A 83 -32.06 -16.24 -8.55
CA ILE A 83 -31.46 -17.58 -8.67
C ILE A 83 -31.97 -18.52 -7.58
N GLY A 84 -32.14 -18.02 -6.35
CA GLY A 84 -32.74 -18.77 -5.25
C GLY A 84 -34.16 -19.24 -5.57
N ILE A 85 -34.99 -18.36 -6.15
CA ILE A 85 -36.36 -18.69 -6.58
C ILE A 85 -36.34 -19.73 -7.71
N LEU A 86 -35.49 -19.56 -8.72
CA LEU A 86 -35.37 -20.51 -9.83
C LEU A 86 -34.94 -21.91 -9.36
N GLY A 87 -34.03 -21.98 -8.38
CA GLY A 87 -33.62 -23.23 -7.74
C GLY A 87 -34.77 -23.91 -7.00
N TYR A 88 -35.57 -23.14 -6.27
CA TYR A 88 -36.76 -23.67 -5.60
C TYR A 88 -37.81 -24.21 -6.58
N LEU A 89 -37.99 -23.55 -7.73
CA LEU A 89 -38.90 -24.01 -8.79
C LEU A 89 -38.45 -25.32 -9.46
N GLY A 90 -37.23 -25.78 -9.20
CA GLY A 90 -36.65 -27.02 -9.74
C GLY A 90 -35.85 -26.79 -11.01
N MET A 91 -35.50 -25.54 -11.35
CA MET A 91 -34.56 -25.28 -12.45
C MET A 91 -33.14 -25.59 -11.99
N GLN A 92 -32.31 -26.11 -12.91
CA GLN A 92 -30.91 -26.38 -12.64
C GLN A 92 -30.14 -25.06 -12.53
N THR A 93 -29.89 -24.61 -11.30
CA THR A 93 -29.16 -23.35 -11.02
C THR A 93 -27.65 -23.47 -11.20
N THR A 94 -27.13 -24.67 -11.44
CA THR A 94 -25.68 -24.94 -11.58
C THR A 94 -25.03 -24.11 -12.67
N THR A 95 -25.68 -23.93 -13.83
CA THR A 95 -25.16 -23.14 -14.95
C THR A 95 -25.14 -21.64 -14.61
N PHE A 96 -26.18 -21.14 -13.96
CA PHE A 96 -26.25 -19.76 -13.47
C PHE A 96 -25.22 -19.50 -12.36
N ALA A 97 -25.05 -20.45 -11.44
CA ALA A 97 -24.04 -20.38 -10.39
C ALA A 97 -22.63 -20.37 -10.97
N ALA A 98 -22.34 -21.20 -11.99
CA ALA A 98 -21.07 -21.20 -12.68
C ALA A 98 -20.79 -19.86 -13.41
N LEU A 99 -21.79 -19.30 -14.09
CA LEU A 99 -21.67 -17.98 -14.73
C LEU A 99 -21.41 -16.88 -13.69
N LEU A 100 -22.14 -16.88 -12.57
CA LEU A 100 -21.90 -15.92 -11.49
C LEU A 100 -20.53 -16.08 -10.86
N ALA A 101 -20.06 -17.31 -10.66
CA ALA A 101 -18.73 -17.56 -10.15
C ALA A 101 -17.66 -17.01 -11.10
N ALA A 102 -17.82 -17.21 -12.42
CA ALA A 102 -16.92 -16.66 -13.43
C ALA A 102 -16.92 -15.12 -13.45
N VAL A 103 -18.11 -14.49 -13.40
CA VAL A 103 -18.24 -13.02 -13.33
C VAL A 103 -17.64 -12.48 -12.03
N GLY A 104 -17.91 -13.14 -10.89
CA GLY A 104 -17.37 -12.77 -9.59
C GLY A 104 -15.85 -12.86 -9.54
N LEU A 105 -15.26 -13.91 -10.12
CA LEU A 105 -13.82 -14.04 -10.26
C LEU A 105 -13.24 -12.92 -11.15
N ALA A 106 -13.85 -12.63 -12.29
CA ALA A 106 -13.40 -11.57 -13.19
C ALA A 106 -13.41 -10.19 -12.51
N ILE A 107 -14.48 -9.84 -11.79
CA ILE A 107 -14.58 -8.59 -11.03
C ILE A 107 -13.55 -8.57 -9.89
N GLY A 108 -13.40 -9.68 -9.17
CA GLY A 108 -12.45 -9.81 -8.07
C GLY A 108 -11.01 -9.63 -8.53
N LEU A 109 -10.63 -10.25 -9.66
CA LEU A 109 -9.31 -10.07 -10.28
C LEU A 109 -9.10 -8.63 -10.75
N ALA A 110 -10.13 -8.00 -11.33
CA ALA A 110 -10.06 -6.59 -11.73
C ALA A 110 -9.85 -5.63 -10.54
N TRP A 111 -10.38 -5.97 -9.36
CA TRP A 111 -10.27 -5.17 -8.14
C TRP A 111 -9.10 -5.57 -7.23
N SER A 112 -8.37 -6.63 -7.57
CA SER A 112 -7.29 -7.18 -6.74
C SER A 112 -6.26 -6.12 -6.30
N GLY A 113 -5.88 -5.20 -7.20
CA GLY A 113 -4.95 -4.12 -6.89
C GLY A 113 -5.47 -3.10 -5.88
N LEU A 114 -6.76 -2.74 -5.93
CA LEU A 114 -7.36 -1.82 -4.96
C LEU A 114 -7.51 -2.48 -3.58
N LEU A 115 -7.89 -3.75 -3.56
CA LEU A 115 -7.99 -4.54 -2.32
C LEU A 115 -6.63 -4.73 -1.64
N ALA A 116 -5.56 -4.92 -2.42
CA ALA A 116 -4.20 -4.99 -1.90
C ALA A 116 -3.78 -3.67 -1.21
N ASN A 117 -4.09 -2.52 -1.81
CA ASN A 117 -3.83 -1.22 -1.20
C ASN A 117 -4.66 -0.99 0.08
N LEU A 118 -5.92 -1.41 0.08
CA LEU A 118 -6.78 -1.35 1.25
C LEU A 118 -6.22 -2.19 2.41
N ALA A 119 -5.85 -3.45 2.13
CA ALA A 119 -5.28 -4.35 3.12
C ALA A 119 -3.95 -3.81 3.67
N ALA A 120 -3.06 -3.33 2.80
CA ALA A 120 -1.81 -2.71 3.19
C ALA A 120 -2.03 -1.49 4.09
N GLY A 121 -3.02 -0.63 3.78
CA GLY A 121 -3.39 0.50 4.64
C GLY A 121 -3.83 0.06 6.04
N ALA A 122 -4.68 -0.97 6.11
CA ALA A 122 -5.09 -1.54 7.40
C ALA A 122 -3.89 -2.10 8.19
N PHE A 123 -2.96 -2.81 7.54
CA PHE A 123 -1.75 -3.32 8.19
C PHE A 123 -0.83 -2.20 8.68
N ILE A 124 -0.66 -1.11 7.92
CA ILE A 124 0.12 0.05 8.36
C ILE A 124 -0.48 0.65 9.64
N ILE A 125 -1.81 0.77 9.73
CA ILE A 125 -2.49 1.34 10.91
C ILE A 125 -2.37 0.42 12.14
N VAL A 126 -2.41 -0.89 11.94
CA VAL A 126 -2.34 -1.89 13.02
C VAL A 126 -0.91 -2.09 13.51
N LEU A 127 0.03 -2.36 12.60
CA LEU A 127 1.43 -2.63 12.92
C LEU A 127 2.22 -1.36 13.23
N ARG A 128 1.76 -0.20 12.73
CA ARG A 128 2.38 1.12 12.92
C ARG A 128 3.90 1.13 12.71
N PRO A 129 4.41 0.66 11.55
CA PRO A 129 5.84 0.75 11.24
C PRO A 129 6.34 2.21 11.18
N PHE A 130 5.43 3.15 10.90
CA PHE A 130 5.64 4.59 10.96
C PHE A 130 4.34 5.30 11.33
N LYS A 131 4.44 6.58 11.69
CA LYS A 131 3.31 7.44 12.07
C LYS A 131 3.25 8.69 11.19
N VAL A 132 2.11 9.37 11.24
CA VAL A 132 1.98 10.73 10.68
C VAL A 132 2.98 11.65 11.40
N GLY A 133 3.77 12.38 10.63
CA GLY A 133 4.86 13.22 11.12
C GLY A 133 6.25 12.58 11.02
N ASP A 134 6.35 11.26 10.78
CA ASP A 134 7.65 10.61 10.63
C ASP A 134 8.27 10.94 9.26
N PHE A 135 9.57 11.22 9.25
CA PHE A 135 10.39 11.29 8.04
C PHE A 135 10.82 9.88 7.63
N ILE A 136 10.32 9.42 6.48
CA ILE A 136 10.54 8.07 5.97
C ILE A 136 11.02 8.07 4.51
N CYS A 137 11.66 6.98 4.09
CA CYS A 137 11.82 6.61 2.70
C CYS A 137 11.07 5.30 2.44
N ALA A 138 10.04 5.34 1.60
CA ALA A 138 9.22 4.19 1.25
C ALA A 138 8.68 4.30 -0.17
N GLY A 139 8.59 3.17 -0.90
CA GLY A 139 8.06 3.14 -2.27
C GLY A 139 8.85 4.00 -3.27
N GLY A 140 10.13 4.27 -2.98
CA GLY A 140 11.02 5.13 -3.77
C GLY A 140 10.87 6.63 -3.53
N VAL A 141 10.09 7.05 -2.53
CA VAL A 141 9.88 8.47 -2.17
C VAL A 141 10.39 8.71 -0.76
N THR A 142 11.16 9.79 -0.57
CA THR A 142 11.66 10.23 0.74
C THR A 142 10.95 11.52 1.15
N GLY A 143 10.40 11.55 2.36
CA GLY A 143 9.69 12.72 2.86
C GLY A 143 9.01 12.49 4.20
N THR A 144 8.28 13.49 4.66
CA THR A 144 7.49 13.42 5.90
C THR A 144 6.08 12.93 5.59
N VAL A 145 5.58 11.98 6.38
CA VAL A 145 4.21 11.45 6.23
C VAL A 145 3.21 12.49 6.73
N THR A 146 2.32 12.94 5.86
CA THR A 146 1.26 13.91 6.19
C THR A 146 -0.04 13.21 6.58
N GLU A 147 -0.41 12.14 5.87
CA GLU A 147 -1.64 11.40 6.13
C GLU A 147 -1.50 9.94 5.67
N ILE A 148 -2.08 9.01 6.42
CA ILE A 148 -2.20 7.60 6.02
C ILE A 148 -3.66 7.37 5.60
N GLY A 149 -3.91 7.43 4.30
CA GLY A 149 -5.23 7.21 3.73
C GLY A 149 -5.56 5.74 3.53
N LEU A 150 -6.80 5.47 3.08
CA LEU A 150 -7.32 4.10 2.92
C LEU A 150 -6.58 3.31 1.83
N PHE A 151 -6.25 3.95 0.71
CA PHE A 151 -5.58 3.31 -0.44
C PHE A 151 -4.18 3.84 -0.70
N ALA A 152 -3.88 5.06 -0.27
CA ALA A 152 -2.60 5.72 -0.48
C ALA A 152 -2.19 6.52 0.76
N THR A 153 -0.89 6.63 0.96
CA THR A 153 -0.27 7.46 1.99
C THR A 153 0.27 8.73 1.32
N ALA A 154 0.02 9.86 1.96
CA ALA A 154 0.47 11.17 1.54
C ALA A 154 1.83 11.49 2.17
N ILE A 155 2.84 11.71 1.33
CA ILE A 155 4.21 12.00 1.74
C ILE A 155 4.61 13.35 1.15
N ASN A 156 4.99 14.30 2.00
CA ASN A 156 5.56 15.58 1.57
C ASN A 156 7.07 15.44 1.44
N THR A 157 7.60 15.62 0.23
CA THR A 157 9.05 15.64 -0.01
C THR A 157 9.70 16.89 0.60
N PRO A 158 11.03 16.89 0.82
CA PRO A 158 11.76 18.08 1.26
C PRO A 158 11.57 19.32 0.38
N ASP A 159 11.24 19.11 -0.90
CA ASP A 159 10.92 20.18 -1.87
C ASP A 159 9.48 20.72 -1.73
N ASN A 160 8.77 20.33 -0.67
CA ASN A 160 7.37 20.68 -0.42
C ASN A 160 6.39 20.18 -1.51
N VAL A 161 6.64 19.00 -2.07
CA VAL A 161 5.75 18.36 -3.05
C VAL A 161 4.96 17.24 -2.39
N LEU A 162 3.63 17.35 -2.43
CA LEU A 162 2.72 16.30 -1.95
C LEU A 162 2.73 15.13 -2.93
N THR A 163 3.28 14.01 -2.49
CA THR A 163 3.37 12.77 -3.27
C THR A 163 2.45 11.72 -2.67
N LEU A 164 1.48 11.25 -3.45
CA LEU A 164 0.57 10.18 -3.07
C LEU A 164 1.14 8.84 -3.52
N VAL A 165 1.42 7.95 -2.57
CA VAL A 165 1.98 6.63 -2.84
C VAL A 165 0.99 5.56 -2.38
N GLY A 166 0.66 4.62 -3.27
CA GLY A 166 -0.24 3.51 -2.94
C GLY A 166 0.29 2.70 -1.76
N ASN A 167 -0.59 2.38 -0.81
CA ASN A 167 -0.22 1.67 0.42
C ASN A 167 0.44 0.32 0.14
N ASN A 168 -0.02 -0.39 -0.89
CA ASN A 168 0.57 -1.67 -1.29
C ASN A 168 2.04 -1.49 -1.71
N LYS A 169 2.37 -0.41 -2.43
CA LYS A 169 3.75 -0.13 -2.84
C LYS A 169 4.65 0.16 -1.65
N ILE A 170 4.16 0.87 -0.65
CA ILE A 170 4.89 1.15 0.60
C ILE A 170 5.14 -0.13 1.38
N PHE A 171 4.10 -0.97 1.53
CA PHE A 171 4.17 -2.16 2.38
C PHE A 171 4.87 -3.34 1.70
N SER A 172 4.92 -3.37 0.36
CA SER A 172 5.62 -4.41 -0.41
C SER A 172 7.13 -4.18 -0.53
N ASP A 173 7.62 -2.99 -0.14
CA ASP A 173 9.02 -2.58 -0.27
C ASP A 173 9.62 -2.26 1.12
N ASN A 174 10.93 -2.03 1.16
CA ASN A 174 11.62 -1.65 2.38
C ASN A 174 11.16 -0.26 2.86
N ILE A 175 10.81 -0.19 4.14
CA ILE A 175 10.42 1.05 4.82
C ILE A 175 11.58 1.50 5.69
N GLN A 176 12.20 2.62 5.34
CA GLN A 176 13.26 3.24 6.15
C GLN A 176 12.66 4.39 6.95
N ASN A 177 12.59 4.24 8.28
CA ASN A 177 12.13 5.30 9.17
C ASN A 177 13.33 6.01 9.81
N PHE A 178 13.54 7.28 9.46
CA PHE A 178 14.65 8.07 9.97
C PHE A 178 14.34 8.75 11.31
N THR A 179 13.08 8.75 11.73
CA THR A 179 12.61 9.44 12.94
C THR A 179 12.44 8.48 14.12
N HIS A 180 12.36 7.16 13.86
CA HIS A 180 12.15 6.16 14.92
C HIS A 180 13.31 6.10 15.93
N ASN A 181 14.55 6.21 15.46
CA ASN A 181 15.73 6.20 16.32
C ASN A 181 16.08 7.63 16.78
N PRO A 182 16.54 7.82 18.03
CA PRO A 182 16.80 9.15 18.59
C PRO A 182 17.99 9.85 17.94
N PHE A 183 18.93 9.11 17.37
CA PHE A 183 20.08 9.68 16.69
C PHE A 183 20.39 8.92 15.40
N ARG A 184 21.04 9.62 14.48
CA ARG A 184 21.49 9.07 13.20
C ARG A 184 22.91 9.50 12.90
N ARG A 185 23.62 8.61 12.21
CA ARG A 185 24.96 8.89 11.67
C ARG A 185 24.84 9.74 10.42
N VAL A 186 25.68 10.77 10.33
CA VAL A 186 25.89 11.53 9.10
C VAL A 186 27.11 10.95 8.39
N GLU A 187 26.96 10.53 7.13
CA GLU A 187 28.06 9.95 6.37
C GLU A 187 28.62 10.99 5.41
N LEU A 188 29.84 11.46 5.68
CA LEU A 188 30.57 12.39 4.83
C LEU A 188 31.88 11.75 4.36
N LYS A 189 32.37 12.21 3.20
CA LYS A 189 33.65 11.80 2.63
C LYS A 189 34.57 13.01 2.55
N ALA A 190 35.79 12.88 3.07
CA ALA A 190 36.84 13.89 2.96
C ALA A 190 38.01 13.31 2.15
N GLN A 191 38.23 13.82 0.95
CA GLN A 191 39.37 13.45 0.12
C GLN A 191 40.64 14.12 0.65
N LEU A 192 41.70 13.35 0.85
CA LEU A 192 43.03 13.87 1.11
C LEU A 192 43.94 13.67 -0.11
N SER A 193 44.98 14.50 -0.20
CA SER A 193 46.08 14.30 -1.14
C SER A 193 46.93 13.10 -0.72
N GLY A 194 47.48 12.36 -1.68
CA GLY A 194 48.34 11.20 -1.41
C GLY A 194 49.60 11.52 -0.58
N ALA A 195 50.03 12.77 -0.56
CA ALA A 195 51.17 13.23 0.25
C ALA A 195 50.79 13.67 1.68
N ALA A 196 49.50 13.74 2.01
CA ALA A 196 49.02 14.19 3.31
C ALA A 196 49.10 13.08 4.36
N ASP A 197 49.50 13.43 5.60
CA ASP A 197 49.42 12.50 6.73
C ASP A 197 47.96 12.32 7.17
N TRP A 198 47.39 11.16 6.83
CA TRP A 198 46.02 10.82 7.16
C TRP A 198 45.76 10.73 8.67
N LYS A 199 46.76 10.34 9.48
CA LYS A 199 46.58 10.20 10.93
C LYS A 199 46.43 11.56 11.58
N ALA A 200 47.29 12.51 11.20
CA ALA A 200 47.21 13.89 11.63
C ALA A 200 45.89 14.54 11.18
N ALA A 201 45.50 14.33 9.93
CA ALA A 201 44.23 14.84 9.40
C ALA A 201 43.01 14.23 10.13
N ALA A 202 42.99 12.92 10.39
CA ALA A 202 41.91 12.26 11.09
C ALA A 202 41.80 12.73 12.56
N ALA A 203 42.92 12.92 13.25
CA ALA A 203 42.93 13.44 14.63
C ALA A 203 42.40 14.88 14.69
N LEU A 204 42.83 15.73 13.77
CA LEU A 204 42.34 17.11 13.65
C LEU A 204 40.83 17.15 13.38
N LEU A 205 40.35 16.37 12.40
CA LEU A 205 38.93 16.31 12.06
C LEU A 205 38.10 15.78 13.24
N LYS A 206 38.55 14.72 13.94
CA LYS A 206 37.87 14.22 15.14
C LYS A 206 37.70 15.31 16.19
N GLN A 207 38.75 16.10 16.45
CA GLN A 207 38.72 17.18 17.43
C GLN A 207 37.78 18.34 17.03
N HIS A 208 37.91 18.83 15.79
CA HIS A 208 37.13 19.99 15.34
C HIS A 208 35.66 19.65 15.08
N ILE A 209 35.34 18.43 14.64
CA ILE A 209 33.95 18.03 14.40
C ILE A 209 33.22 17.78 15.71
N ALA A 210 33.91 17.32 16.75
CA ALA A 210 33.34 17.16 18.08
C ALA A 210 32.91 18.49 18.74
N THR A 211 33.38 19.65 18.25
CA THR A 211 32.96 20.96 18.77
C THR A 211 31.74 21.54 18.05
N ILE A 212 31.28 20.91 16.96
CA ILE A 212 30.11 21.36 16.20
C ILE A 212 28.85 21.21 17.08
N PRO A 213 27.98 22.23 17.15
CA PRO A 213 26.73 22.14 17.89
C PRO A 213 25.87 20.99 17.37
N ASN A 214 25.20 20.26 18.28
CA ASN A 214 24.31 19.13 18.00
C ASN A 214 25.00 17.84 17.53
N VAL A 215 26.34 17.78 17.52
CA VAL A 215 27.09 16.52 17.44
C VAL A 215 27.08 15.84 18.81
N LEU A 216 26.71 14.57 18.83
CA LEU A 216 26.71 13.76 20.05
C LEU A 216 28.15 13.42 20.47
N ALA A 217 28.42 13.49 21.77
CA ALA A 217 29.69 13.04 22.34
C ALA A 217 29.80 11.51 22.39
N GLU A 218 28.66 10.83 22.59
CA GLU A 218 28.53 9.37 22.58
C GLU A 218 27.38 8.97 21.64
N PRO A 219 27.62 8.20 20.55
CA PRO A 219 28.90 7.67 20.08
C PRO A 219 29.88 8.74 19.60
N ALA A 220 31.18 8.52 19.82
CA ALA A 220 32.23 9.44 19.39
C ALA A 220 32.32 9.53 17.86
N VAL A 221 32.83 10.66 17.36
CA VAL A 221 33.04 10.89 15.92
C VAL A 221 34.08 9.90 15.39
N GLU A 222 33.69 9.08 14.42
CA GLU A 222 34.59 8.19 13.72
C GLU A 222 35.15 8.89 12.47
N VAL A 223 36.48 8.89 12.35
CA VAL A 223 37.19 9.31 11.14
C VAL A 223 38.24 8.27 10.82
N GLU A 224 38.04 7.54 9.73
CA GLU A 224 38.90 6.45 9.27
C GLU A 224 38.99 6.44 7.74
N ILE A 225 39.99 5.75 7.18
CA ILE A 225 40.12 5.60 5.73
C ILE A 225 39.00 4.69 5.22
N LEU A 226 38.21 5.20 4.28
CA LEU A 226 37.16 4.44 3.59
C LEU A 226 37.72 3.70 2.38
N GLU A 227 38.43 4.42 1.52
CA GLU A 227 38.94 3.92 0.24
C GLU A 227 40.17 4.71 -0.20
N PHE A 228 40.93 4.17 -1.15
CA PHE A 228 42.06 4.84 -1.80
C PHE A 228 41.73 5.08 -3.28
N ASN A 229 42.07 6.25 -3.80
CA ASN A 229 41.98 6.55 -5.23
C ASN A 229 43.27 7.19 -5.76
N LEU A 230 43.29 7.55 -7.05
CA LEU A 230 44.45 8.13 -7.72
C LEU A 230 44.89 9.50 -7.15
N VAL A 231 44.01 10.20 -6.44
CA VAL A 231 44.30 11.49 -5.80
C VAL A 231 44.88 11.30 -4.39
N GLY A 232 44.40 10.28 -3.67
CA GLY A 232 44.86 9.94 -2.33
C GLY A 232 43.82 9.15 -1.50
N PRO A 233 44.02 9.04 -0.18
CA PRO A 233 43.05 8.39 0.70
C PRO A 233 41.78 9.23 0.87
N VAL A 234 40.62 8.56 0.85
CA VAL A 234 39.30 9.13 1.19
C VAL A 234 39.00 8.76 2.64
N LEU A 235 38.84 9.75 3.50
CA LEU A 235 38.38 9.55 4.87
C LEU A 235 36.85 9.52 4.93
N ALA A 236 36.29 8.51 5.61
CA ALA A 236 34.91 8.54 6.06
C ALA A 236 34.85 9.35 7.36
N VAL A 237 34.03 10.39 7.37
CA VAL A 237 33.80 11.27 8.52
C VAL A 237 32.37 11.05 9.00
N ARG A 238 32.22 10.56 10.22
CA ARG A 238 30.94 10.02 10.75
C ARG A 238 30.56 10.64 12.09
N PRO A 239 30.05 11.88 12.12
CA PRO A 239 29.41 12.42 13.32
C PRO A 239 28.01 11.84 13.51
N TYR A 240 27.58 11.75 14.76
CA TYR A 240 26.23 11.35 15.16
C TYR A 240 25.44 12.58 15.62
N CYS A 241 24.17 12.69 15.23
CA CYS A 241 23.32 13.82 15.61
C CYS A 241 21.84 13.42 15.70
N HIS A 242 21.04 14.24 16.37
CA HIS A 242 19.58 14.09 16.37
C HIS A 242 18.99 14.41 14.99
N ASN A 243 17.88 13.77 14.62
CA ASN A 243 17.32 13.89 13.26
C ASN A 243 16.92 15.34 12.90
N GLU A 244 16.51 16.14 13.89
CA GLU A 244 16.14 17.57 13.74
C GLU A 244 17.31 18.43 13.25
N HIS A 245 18.55 18.10 13.64
CA HIS A 245 19.74 18.88 13.32
C HIS A 245 20.60 18.23 12.22
N TYR A 246 20.08 17.20 11.55
CA TYR A 246 20.82 16.43 10.56
C TYR A 246 21.47 17.30 9.47
N TRP A 247 20.68 18.20 8.87
CA TRP A 247 21.17 19.08 7.80
C TRP A 247 22.17 20.12 8.30
N GLN A 248 21.94 20.66 9.51
CA GLN A 248 22.88 21.59 10.14
C GLN A 248 24.25 20.90 10.33
N VAL A 249 24.28 19.75 11.00
CA VAL A 249 25.53 19.00 11.24
C VAL A 249 26.18 18.58 9.92
N TYR A 250 25.40 18.20 8.91
CA TYR A 250 25.93 17.88 7.58
C TYR A 250 26.67 19.06 6.93
N PHE A 251 26.07 20.26 6.93
CA PHE A 251 26.69 21.43 6.32
C PHE A 251 27.85 21.98 7.16
N ASP A 252 27.71 22.00 8.48
CA ASP A 252 28.75 22.46 9.40
C ASP A 252 29.96 21.54 9.38
N THR A 253 29.75 20.21 9.26
CA THR A 253 30.85 19.25 9.12
C THR A 253 31.61 19.45 7.82
N ASN A 254 30.92 19.65 6.69
CA ASN A 254 31.57 19.95 5.41
C ASN A 254 32.39 21.24 5.47
N ARG A 255 31.85 22.29 6.11
CA ARG A 255 32.57 23.55 6.32
C ARG A 255 33.81 23.33 7.18
N THR A 256 33.65 22.62 8.30
CA THR A 256 34.75 22.30 9.22
C THR A 256 35.83 21.48 8.54
N ILE A 257 35.48 20.48 7.71
CA ILE A 257 36.45 19.70 6.93
C ILE A 257 37.30 20.62 6.05
N LYS A 258 36.65 21.53 5.31
CA LYS A 258 37.35 22.46 4.42
C LYS A 258 38.27 23.42 5.19
N ASP A 259 37.73 24.05 6.23
CA ASP A 259 38.43 25.11 6.95
C ASP A 259 39.59 24.54 7.79
N SER A 260 39.35 23.45 8.53
CA SER A 260 40.40 22.82 9.37
C SER A 260 41.56 22.24 8.57
N LEU A 261 41.30 21.57 7.45
CA LEU A 261 42.37 21.04 6.60
C LEU A 261 43.15 22.15 5.90
N GLY A 262 42.48 23.23 5.50
CA GLY A 262 43.11 24.40 4.89
C GLY A 262 44.02 25.16 5.87
N GLU A 263 43.53 25.42 7.09
CA GLU A 263 44.28 26.11 8.14
C GLU A 263 45.51 25.32 8.62
N ALA A 264 45.40 23.99 8.68
CA ALA A 264 46.51 23.11 9.04
C ALA A 264 47.53 22.92 7.89
N GLY A 265 47.31 23.55 6.72
CA GLY A 265 48.23 23.52 5.60
C GLY A 265 48.26 22.18 4.85
N PHE A 266 47.21 21.36 4.96
CA PHE A 266 47.14 20.13 4.18
C PHE A 266 47.02 20.46 2.68
N PRO A 267 47.79 19.78 1.82
CA PRO A 267 47.74 20.03 0.39
C PRO A 267 46.36 19.66 -0.16
N ALA A 268 45.77 20.58 -0.93
CA ALA A 268 44.47 20.34 -1.56
C ALA A 268 44.55 19.10 -2.47
N PRO A 269 43.55 18.20 -2.40
CA PRO A 269 43.53 17.01 -3.24
C PRO A 269 43.35 17.40 -4.71
N MET A 270 44.42 17.31 -5.49
CA MET A 270 44.42 17.54 -6.93
C MET A 270 44.89 16.28 -7.65
N PRO A 271 44.28 15.89 -8.78
CA PRO A 271 44.77 14.79 -9.61
C PRO A 271 46.20 15.08 -10.07
N ALA A 272 47.18 14.31 -9.58
CA ALA A 272 48.55 14.41 -10.03
C ALA A 272 48.71 13.59 -11.32
N GLN A 273 49.21 14.23 -12.39
CA GLN A 273 49.60 13.55 -13.62
C GLN A 273 51.12 13.62 -13.76
N THR A 274 51.77 12.46 -13.73
CA THR A 274 53.19 12.35 -14.07
C THR A 274 53.33 12.15 -15.57
N VAL A 275 53.84 13.17 -16.28
CA VAL A 275 54.16 13.07 -17.72
C VAL A 275 55.61 12.65 -17.87
N ILE A 276 55.84 11.44 -18.37
CA ILE A 276 57.18 10.93 -18.70
C ILE A 276 57.43 11.22 -20.18
N ILE A 277 58.25 12.22 -20.49
CA ILE A 277 58.68 12.52 -21.86
C ILE A 277 59.90 11.65 -22.17
N GLN A 278 59.71 10.58 -22.94
CA GLN A 278 60.83 9.83 -23.51
C GLN A 278 61.26 10.48 -24.82
N GLN A 279 62.40 11.17 -24.78
CA GLN A 279 63.01 11.75 -25.98
C GLN A 279 63.62 10.59 -26.78
N GLN A 280 63.01 10.23 -27.91
CA GLN A 280 63.62 9.27 -28.84
C GLN A 280 64.92 9.88 -29.37
N ALA A 281 66.05 9.26 -29.02
CA ALA A 281 67.34 9.61 -29.60
C ALA A 281 67.30 9.25 -31.10
N GLY A 282 67.54 10.27 -31.94
CA GLY A 282 67.57 10.14 -33.39
C GLY A 282 68.78 9.38 -33.92
#